data_AF-A0A960YX22-F1
#
_entry.id   AF-A0A960YX22-F1
#
_cell.length_a   1.000
_cell.length_b   1.000
_cell.length_c   1.000
_cell.angle_alpha   90.00
_cell.angle_beta   90.00
_cell.angle_gamma   90.00
#
_symmetry.space_group_name_H-M   'P 1'
#
loop_
_entity.id
_entity.type
_entity.pdbx_description
1 polymer ?
#
loop_
_entity_poly.entity_id
_entity_poly.type
_entity_poly.pdbx_seq_one_letter_code
_entity_poly.pdbx_strand_id
1 'polypeptide(L)' 'MKNTKELINDIRTELEKGIVGQKELIDGLLLGMIADGHILIEGVPGLAKT' A
#
# COMPACT_ATOMS: atom_id res chain seq x y z
N MET A 1 16.59 5.53 16.34
CA MET A 1 16.28 4.25 15.66
C MET A 1 14.78 4.28 15.40
N LYS A 2 14.33 4.24 14.14
CA LYS A 2 12.88 4.26 13.86
C LYS A 2 12.25 2.98 14.37
N ASN A 3 11.09 3.08 15.00
CA ASN A 3 10.32 1.89 15.37
C ASN A 3 9.53 1.35 14.16
N THR A 4 9.05 0.12 14.25
CA THR A 4 8.32 -0.53 13.15
C THR A 4 7.09 0.27 12.69
N LYS A 5 6.40 0.94 13.63
CA LYS A 5 5.22 1.75 13.32
C LYS A 5 5.59 2.98 12.48
N GLU A 6 6.69 3.65 12.82
CA GLU A 6 7.22 4.78 12.04
C GLU A 6 7.63 4.35 10.64
N LEU A 7 8.33 3.21 10.50
CA LEU A 7 8.71 2.68 9.20
C LEU A 7 7.50 2.38 8.31
N ILE A 8 6.47 1.72 8.86
CA ILE A 8 5.25 1.42 8.11
C ILE A 8 4.54 2.71 7.68
N ASN A 9 4.50 3.72 8.56
CA ASN A 9 3.92 5.02 8.22
C ASN A 9 4.70 5.72 7.11
N ASP A 10 6.03 5.69 7.13
CA ASP A 10 6.84 6.27 6.07
C ASP A 10 6.53 5.60 4.72
N ILE A 11 6.46 4.27 4.67
CA ILE A 11 6.11 3.52 3.45
C ILE A 11 4.70 3.90 2.98
N ARG A 12 3.73 3.98 3.89
CA ARG A 12 2.36 4.41 3.57
C ARG A 12 2.36 5.79 2.93
N THR A 13 3.05 6.76 3.53
CA THR A 13 3.13 8.13 3.01
C THR A 13 3.79 8.20 1.64
N GLU A 14 4.79 7.36 1.36
CA GLU A 14 5.38 7.29 0.02
C GLU A 14 4.40 6.69 -1.01
N LEU A 15 3.63 5.66 -0.66
CA LEU A 15 2.63 5.06 -1.55
C LEU A 15 1.50 6.04 -1.89
N GLU A 16 1.05 6.86 -0.94
CA GLU A 16 -0.01 7.87 -1.14
C GLU A 16 0.34 8.95 -2.18
N LYS A 17 1.62 9.14 -2.51
CA LYS A 17 2.05 10.07 -3.58
C LYS A 17 1.72 9.56 -4.97
N GLY A 18 1.77 8.24 -5.18
CA GLY A 18 1.48 7.61 -6.47
C GLY A 18 0.06 7.06 -6.56
N ILE A 19 -0.51 6.65 -5.42
CA ILE A 19 -1.82 6.02 -5.32
C ILE A 19 -2.80 6.98 -4.63
N VAL A 20 -3.46 7.82 -5.42
CA VAL A 20 -4.35 8.87 -4.90
C VAL A 20 -5.75 8.31 -4.63
N GLY A 21 -6.25 8.54 -3.41
CA GLY A 21 -7.64 8.22 -3.04
C GLY A 21 -7.93 6.75 -2.74
N GLN A 22 -6.94 5.85 -2.81
CA GLN A 22 -7.13 4.40 -2.62
C GLN A 22 -6.50 3.91 -1.31
N LYS A 23 -6.99 4.39 -0.15
CA LYS A 23 -6.43 4.04 1.16
C LYS A 23 -6.49 2.53 1.46
N GLU A 24 -7.61 1.90 1.14
CA GLU A 24 -7.82 0.45 1.37
C GLU A 24 -6.85 -0.40 0.55
N LEU A 25 -6.57 0.01 -0.69
CA LEU A 25 -5.57 -0.65 -1.53
C LEU A 25 -4.17 -0.57 -0.89
N ILE A 26 -3.78 0.62 -0.41
CA ILE A 26 -2.48 0.82 0.23
C ILE A 26 -2.35 -0.04 1.48
N ASP A 27 -3.38 -0.08 2.34
CA ASP A 27 -3.37 -0.93 3.53
C ASP A 27 -3.33 -2.42 3.18
N GLY A 28 -4.04 -2.86 2.14
CA GLY A 28 -3.97 -4.22 1.61
C GLY A 28 -2.59 -4.60 1.10
N LEU A 29 -1.93 -3.71 0.35
CA LEU A 29 -0.56 -3.88 -0.15
C LEU A 29 0.44 -4.06 1.01
N LEU A 30 0.38 -3.17 1.99
CA LEU A 30 1.23 -3.24 3.18
C LEU A 30 0.99 -4.54 3.96
N LEU A 31 -0.27 -4.95 4.11
CA LEU A 31 -0.62 -6.19 4.81
C LEU A 31 -0.05 -7.41 4.10
N GLY A 32 -0.23 -7.55 2.78
CA GLY A 32 0.31 -8.68 2.03
C GLY A 32 1.83 -8.72 2.03
N MET A 33 2.50 -7.58 1.93
CA MET A 33 3.97 -7.52 2.03
C MET A 33 4.48 -7.98 3.39
N ILE A 34 3.84 -7.57 4.49
CA ILE A 34 4.27 -7.92 5.85
C ILE A 34 3.92 -9.38 6.19
N ALA A 35 2.80 -9.88 5.67
CA ALA A 35 2.33 -11.24 5.91
C ALA A 35 2.98 -12.29 4.99
N ASP A 36 3.88 -11.88 4.08
CA ASP A 36 4.40 -12.72 2.99
C ASP A 36 3.27 -13.37 2.16
N GLY A 37 2.20 -12.60 1.95
CA GLY A 37 1.00 -13.00 1.25
C GLY A 37 0.97 -12.52 -0.21
N HIS A 38 0.11 -13.15 -1.01
CA HIS A 38 -0.14 -12.75 -2.39
C HIS A 38 -1.38 -11.87 -2.49
N ILE A 39 -1.31 -10.83 -3.33
CA ILE A 39 -2.42 -9.91 -3.57
C ILE A 39 -2.77 -9.95 -5.06
N LEU A 40 -4.06 -10.12 -5.36
CA LEU A 40 -4.63 -9.88 -6.68
C LEU A 40 -5.27 -8.49 -6.70
N ILE A 41 -4.87 -7.64 -7.63
CA ILE A 41 -5.44 -6.31 -7.81
C ILE A 41 -6.34 -6.34 -9.04
N GLU A 42 -7.66 -6.27 -8.83
CA GLU A 42 -8.66 -6.24 -9.90
C GLU A 42 -9.46 -4.92 -9.86
N GLY A 43 -9.83 -4.41 -11.02
CA GLY A 43 -10.62 -3.18 -11.15
C GLY A 43 -10.66 -2.67 -12.59
N VAL A 44 -11.42 -1.60 -12.84
CA VAL A 44 -11.50 -0.95 -14.16
C VAL A 44 -10.22 -0.14 -14.48
N PRO A 45 -9.92 0.20 -15.75
CA PRO A 45 -8.76 1.02 -16.11
C PRO A 45 -8.73 2.36 -15.36
N GLY A 46 -7.53 2.83 -14.98
CA GLY A 46 -7.36 4.12 -14.28
C GLY A 46 -7.41 4.08 -12.75
N LEU A 47 -7.53 2.90 -12.12
CA LEU A 47 -7.58 2.73 -10.66
C LEU A 47 -6.21 2.54 -9.98
N ALA A 48 -5.15 3.13 -10.53
CA ALA A 48 -3.77 3.01 -10.01
C ALA A 48 -3.22 1.56 -9.98
N LYS A 49 -3.63 0.73 -10.95
CA LYS A 49 -3.11 -0.65 -11.14
C LYS A 49 -1.67 -0.71 -11.68
N THR A 50 -1.18 0.40 -12.22
CA THR A 50 0.15 0.61 -12.83
C THR A 50 0.67 1.94 -12.34
#